data_AF-A0A975XSS1-F1
#
_entry.id   AF-A0A975XSS1-F1
#
_cell.length_a   1.000
_cell.length_b   1.000
_cell.length_c   1.000
_cell.angle_alpha   90.00
_cell.angle_beta   90.00
_cell.angle_gamma   90.00
#
_symmetry.space_group_name_H-M   'P 1'
#
loop_
_entity.id
_entity.type
_entity.pdbx_description
1 polymer ?
#
loop_
_entity_poly.entity_id
_entity_poly.type
_entity_poly.pdbx_seq_one_letter_code
_entity_poly.pdbx_strand_id
1 'polypeptide(L)'
;MSEKTMIERLRADARQALELHERSRSLLVAAVRAGVSAGLSQRDIAAAIGRSQPEVSRLLRFHGTSELGRRLSANRKKIIDITAAQGLRNVRVFGSVARGTDTAASDVDLLVDIPDGIGLFALSRLENDIAQIIGADVDLIPARSLRNNLAGQVLREAIPL
;
A
#
# COMPACT_ATOMS: atom_id res chain seq x y z
N MET A 1 -17.74 17.30 32.72
CA MET A 1 -17.21 17.25 31.34
C MET A 1 -18.39 17.45 30.39
N SER A 2 -18.26 18.34 29.40
CA SER A 2 -19.31 18.51 28.36
C SER A 2 -19.30 17.31 27.40
N GLU A 3 -20.46 16.97 26.85
CA GLU A 3 -20.62 15.96 25.78
C GLU A 3 -19.67 16.22 24.61
N LYS A 4 -19.50 17.49 24.22
CA LYS A 4 -18.56 17.90 23.16
C LYS A 4 -17.11 17.50 23.49
N THR A 5 -16.69 17.71 24.74
CA THR A 5 -15.34 17.33 25.22
C THR A 5 -15.15 15.81 25.20
N MET A 6 -16.20 15.04 25.51
CA MET A 6 -16.14 13.57 25.45
C MET A 6 -16.00 13.07 24.02
N ILE A 7 -16.75 13.63 23.07
CA ILE A 7 -16.65 13.30 21.64
C ILE A 7 -15.26 13.63 21.09
N GLU A 8 -14.70 14.79 21.44
CA GLU A 8 -13.35 15.18 21.02
C GLU A 8 -12.28 14.21 21.55
N ARG A 9 -12.41 13.78 22.81
CA ARG A 9 -11.52 12.78 23.41
C ARG A 9 -11.63 11.41 22.73
N LEU A 10 -12.85 10.92 22.48
CA LEU A 10 -13.06 9.66 21.76
C LEU A 10 -12.41 9.68 20.36
N ARG A 11 -12.53 10.79 19.64
CA ARG A 11 -11.87 10.97 18.34
C ARG A 11 -10.35 10.98 18.46
N ALA A 12 -9.80 11.60 19.51
CA ALA A 12 -8.36 11.62 19.75
C ALA A 12 -7.83 10.21 20.07
N ASP A 13 -8.49 9.49 20.98
CA ASP A 13 -8.11 8.13 21.36
C ASP A 13 -8.18 7.17 20.15
N ALA A 14 -9.22 7.29 19.31
CA ALA A 14 -9.37 6.51 18.09
C ALA A 14 -8.24 6.80 17.07
N ARG A 15 -7.88 8.07 16.86
CA ARG A 15 -6.74 8.44 15.99
C ARG A 15 -5.43 7.86 16.51
N GLN A 16 -5.18 7.99 17.81
CA GLN A 16 -3.97 7.45 18.43
C GLN A 16 -3.89 5.92 18.28
N ALA A 17 -5.01 5.21 18.46
CA ALA A 17 -5.07 3.76 18.26
C ALA A 17 -4.74 3.37 16.81
N LEU A 18 -5.28 4.10 15.82
CA LEU A 18 -4.99 3.90 14.40
C LEU A 18 -3.52 4.15 14.07
N GLU A 19 -2.93 5.24 14.57
CA GLU A 19 -1.51 5.55 14.39
C GLU A 19 -0.60 4.46 14.95
N LEU A 20 -0.91 3.95 16.16
CA LEU A 20 -0.17 2.84 16.76
C LEU A 20 -0.30 1.56 15.93
N HIS A 21 -1.49 1.29 15.39
CA HIS A 21 -1.72 0.13 14.54
C HIS A 21 -0.95 0.21 13.22
N GLU A 22 -1.02 1.36 12.52
CA GLU A 22 -0.25 1.65 11.30
C GLU A 22 1.25 1.47 11.55
N ARG A 23 1.78 2.10 12.61
CA ARG A 23 3.21 2.01 12.93
C ARG A 23 3.65 0.58 13.23
N SER A 24 2.86 -0.16 13.99
CA SER A 24 3.13 -1.58 14.29
C SER A 24 3.16 -2.43 13.02
N ARG A 25 2.18 -2.26 12.14
CA ARG A 25 2.09 -2.98 10.87
C ARG A 25 3.21 -2.62 9.92
N SER A 26 3.54 -1.33 9.77
CA SER A 26 4.66 -0.86 8.97
C SER A 26 5.98 -1.49 9.40
N LEU A 27 6.28 -1.49 10.70
CA LEU A 27 7.48 -2.12 11.25
C LEU A 27 7.55 -3.62 10.95
N LEU A 28 6.42 -4.33 11.16
CA LEU A 28 6.37 -5.77 10.94
C LEU A 28 6.52 -6.15 9.46
N VAL A 29 5.83 -5.44 8.56
CA VAL A 29 5.92 -5.66 7.11
C VAL A 29 7.34 -5.38 6.62
N ALA A 30 7.96 -4.28 7.08
CA ALA A 30 9.34 -3.94 6.75
C ALA A 30 10.33 -5.01 7.23
N ALA A 31 10.16 -5.52 8.46
CA ALA A 31 11.01 -6.57 9.02
C ALA A 31 10.90 -7.89 8.23
N VAL A 32 9.67 -8.32 7.92
CA VAL A 32 9.43 -9.53 7.11
C VAL A 32 10.10 -9.41 5.74
N ARG A 33 9.97 -8.26 5.08
CA ARG A 33 10.55 -8.02 3.75
C ARG A 33 12.06 -7.94 3.79
N ALA A 34 12.63 -7.29 4.80
CA ALA A 34 14.07 -7.27 5.01
C ALA A 34 14.64 -8.68 5.19
N GLY A 35 13.94 -9.55 5.91
CA GLY A 35 14.31 -10.97 6.04
C GLY A 35 14.34 -11.70 4.70
N VAL A 36 13.33 -11.49 3.85
CA VAL A 36 13.32 -12.08 2.50
C VAL A 36 14.46 -11.53 1.63
N SER A 37 14.70 -10.22 1.66
CA SER A 37 15.82 -9.60 0.93
C SER A 37 17.19 -10.10 1.42
N ALA A 38 17.30 -10.51 2.68
CA ALA A 38 18.49 -11.14 3.24
C ALA A 38 18.59 -12.66 2.94
N GLY A 39 17.64 -13.23 2.18
CA GLY A 39 17.64 -14.63 1.77
C GLY A 39 17.03 -15.61 2.78
N LEU A 40 16.36 -15.11 3.84
CA LEU A 40 15.69 -15.98 4.81
C LEU A 40 14.44 -16.64 4.23
N SER A 41 14.18 -17.89 4.61
CA SER A 41 12.91 -18.54 4.27
C SER A 41 11.76 -17.94 5.09
N GLN A 42 10.53 -18.07 4.60
CA GLN A 42 9.34 -17.64 5.36
C GLN A 42 9.23 -18.34 6.72
N ARG A 43 9.74 -19.58 6.84
CA ARG A 43 9.74 -20.34 8.09
C ARG A 43 10.71 -19.73 9.10
N ASP A 44 11.90 -19.34 8.66
CA ASP A 44 12.91 -18.73 9.52
C ASP A 44 12.46 -17.34 9.98
N ILE A 45 11.88 -16.56 9.07
CA ILE A 45 11.26 -15.26 9.39
C ILE A 45 10.16 -15.45 10.43
N ALA A 46 9.25 -16.40 10.23
CA ALA A 46 8.14 -16.67 11.14
C ALA A 46 8.63 -17.02 12.55
N ALA A 47 9.65 -17.89 12.64
CA ALA A 47 10.28 -18.23 13.91
C ALA A 47 10.92 -17.01 14.59
N ALA A 48 11.64 -16.16 13.83
CA ALA A 48 12.32 -14.99 14.36
C ALA A 48 11.37 -13.92 14.93
N ILE A 49 10.20 -13.74 14.31
CA ILE A 49 9.21 -12.73 14.74
C ILE A 49 8.14 -13.29 15.70
N GLY A 50 8.23 -14.59 16.05
CA GLY A 50 7.24 -15.26 16.90
C GLY A 50 5.84 -15.32 16.27
N ARG A 51 5.74 -15.54 14.95
CA ARG A 51 4.47 -15.62 14.20
C ARG A 51 4.37 -16.92 13.41
N SER A 52 3.20 -17.15 12.81
CA SER A 52 2.97 -18.29 11.93
C SER A 52 3.52 -18.04 10.52
N GLN A 53 4.02 -19.09 9.84
CA GLN A 53 4.41 -18.99 8.44
C GLN A 53 3.26 -18.52 7.53
N PRO A 54 2.00 -18.97 7.69
CA PRO A 54 0.87 -18.41 6.94
C PRO A 54 0.68 -16.90 7.13
N GLU A 55 0.96 -16.36 8.31
CA GLU A 55 0.95 -14.90 8.52
C GLU A 55 2.07 -14.21 7.74
N VAL A 56 3.29 -14.75 7.76
CA VAL A 56 4.42 -14.22 6.96
C VAL A 56 4.09 -14.23 5.46
N SER A 57 3.53 -15.33 4.94
CA SER A 57 3.10 -15.40 3.54
C SER A 57 2.09 -14.30 3.22
N ARG A 58 1.13 -14.04 4.12
CA ARG A 58 0.13 -12.98 3.93
C ARG A 58 0.72 -11.57 3.97
N LEU A 59 1.80 -11.34 4.72
CA LEU A 59 2.50 -10.05 4.76
C LEU A 59 3.36 -9.79 3.51
N LEU A 60 3.78 -10.86 2.83
CA LEU A 60 4.58 -10.78 1.60
C LEU A 60 3.74 -10.60 0.34
N ARG A 61 2.54 -11.18 0.30
CA ARG A 61 1.65 -11.17 -0.86
C ARG A 61 0.56 -10.12 -0.69
N PHE A 62 0.19 -9.47 -1.79
CA PHE A 62 -0.98 -8.60 -1.79
C PHE A 62 -2.23 -9.48 -1.86
N HIS A 63 -2.96 -9.55 -0.75
CA HIS A 63 -4.22 -10.28 -0.68
C HIS A 63 -5.44 -9.37 -0.59
N GLY A 64 -5.24 -8.05 -0.48
CA GLY A 64 -6.32 -7.10 -0.31
C GLY A 64 -7.20 -7.43 0.89
N THR A 65 -6.66 -7.39 2.11
CA THR A 65 -7.40 -7.84 3.31
C THR A 65 -8.46 -6.85 3.78
N SER A 66 -8.31 -5.58 3.43
CA SER A 66 -9.25 -4.50 3.67
C SER A 66 -10.29 -4.39 2.54
N GLU A 67 -11.34 -3.59 2.73
CA GLU A 67 -12.33 -3.36 1.69
C GLU A 67 -11.73 -2.66 0.45
N LEU A 68 -10.89 -1.64 0.65
CA LEU A 68 -10.21 -0.99 -0.44
C LEU A 68 -9.22 -1.94 -1.13
N GLY A 69 -8.46 -2.72 -0.35
CA GLY A 69 -7.57 -3.74 -0.88
C GLY A 69 -8.29 -4.82 -1.70
N ARG A 70 -9.48 -5.27 -1.27
CA ARG A 70 -10.31 -6.21 -2.04
C ARG A 70 -10.76 -5.62 -3.38
N ARG A 71 -11.24 -4.37 -3.38
CA ARG A 71 -11.65 -3.67 -4.61
C ARG A 71 -10.48 -3.53 -5.58
N LEU A 72 -9.30 -3.19 -5.05
CA LEU A 72 -8.06 -3.12 -5.83
C LEU A 72 -7.70 -4.49 -6.42
N SER A 73 -7.70 -5.56 -5.60
CA SER A 73 -7.39 -6.92 -6.04
C SER A 73 -8.39 -7.44 -7.08
N ALA A 74 -9.68 -7.15 -6.93
CA ALA A 74 -10.72 -7.58 -7.86
C ALA A 74 -10.58 -6.90 -9.23
N ASN A 75 -10.12 -5.65 -9.25
CA ASN A 75 -9.94 -4.86 -10.47
C ASN A 75 -8.50 -4.88 -11.02
N ARG A 76 -7.59 -5.65 -10.40
CA ARG A 76 -6.17 -5.79 -10.79
C ARG A 76 -5.98 -5.84 -12.30
N LYS A 77 -6.65 -6.77 -12.98
CA LYS A 77 -6.49 -6.97 -14.43
C LYS A 77 -6.84 -5.70 -15.21
N LYS A 78 -7.98 -5.07 -14.89
CA LYS A 78 -8.43 -3.84 -15.55
C LYS A 78 -7.43 -2.71 -15.36
N ILE A 79 -6.90 -2.55 -14.15
CA ILE A 79 -5.89 -1.53 -13.81
C ILE A 79 -4.59 -1.76 -14.58
N ILE A 80 -4.11 -3.02 -14.64
CA ILE A 80 -2.93 -3.38 -15.43
C ILE A 80 -3.16 -3.09 -16.91
N ASP A 81 -4.33 -3.43 -17.44
CA ASP A 81 -4.64 -3.24 -18.86
C ASP A 81 -4.67 -1.74 -19.24
N ILE A 82 -5.31 -0.87 -18.44
CA ILE A 82 -5.37 0.58 -18.74
C ILE A 82 -4.02 1.29 -18.52
N THR A 83 -3.24 0.89 -17.53
CA THR A 83 -1.89 1.43 -17.30
C THR A 83 -0.95 1.01 -18.42
N ALA A 84 -1.00 -0.25 -18.84
CA ALA A 84 -0.22 -0.77 -19.96
C ALA A 84 -0.58 -0.09 -21.29
N ALA A 85 -1.84 0.25 -21.52
CA ALA A 85 -2.28 0.99 -22.71
C ALA A 85 -1.66 2.40 -22.80
N GLN A 86 -1.29 2.99 -21.66
CA GLN A 86 -0.53 4.24 -21.60
C GLN A 86 0.99 4.02 -21.57
N GLY A 87 1.46 2.76 -21.64
CA GLY A 87 2.89 2.42 -21.62
C GLY A 87 3.51 2.33 -20.22
N LEU A 88 2.72 2.47 -19.15
CA LEU A 88 3.21 2.26 -17.78
C LEU A 88 3.49 0.77 -17.55
N ARG A 89 4.50 0.49 -16.72
CA ARG A 89 4.96 -0.86 -16.39
C ARG A 89 5.14 -1.02 -14.89
N ASN A 90 5.30 -2.27 -14.44
CA ASN A 90 5.64 -2.61 -13.05
C ASN A 90 4.74 -1.92 -12.00
N VAL A 91 3.43 -1.99 -12.22
CA VAL A 91 2.42 -1.47 -11.29
C VAL A 91 2.51 -2.24 -9.98
N ARG A 92 2.75 -1.53 -8.90
CA ARG A 92 2.86 -2.09 -7.55
C ARG A 92 2.02 -1.27 -6.60
N VAL A 93 1.28 -1.91 -5.70
CA VAL A 93 0.62 -1.23 -4.59
C VAL A 93 1.62 -1.04 -3.44
N PHE A 94 1.60 0.11 -2.79
CA PHE A 94 2.33 0.33 -1.55
C PHE A 94 1.45 1.06 -0.53
N GLY A 95 2.03 1.61 0.54
CA GLY A 95 1.27 2.40 1.50
C GLY A 95 0.33 1.57 2.37
N SER A 96 -0.70 2.22 2.90
CA SER A 96 -1.64 1.64 3.86
C SER A 96 -2.38 0.41 3.31
N VAL A 97 -2.73 0.44 2.02
CA VAL A 97 -3.42 -0.65 1.31
C VAL A 97 -2.55 -1.90 1.21
N ALA A 98 -1.26 -1.75 0.89
CA ALA A 98 -0.33 -2.88 0.87
C ALA A 98 -0.09 -3.49 2.26
N ARG A 99 -0.18 -2.68 3.32
CA ARG A 99 -0.01 -3.10 4.72
C ARG A 99 -1.30 -3.63 5.36
N GLY A 100 -2.45 -3.42 4.71
CA GLY A 100 -3.77 -3.80 5.21
C GLY A 100 -4.24 -2.94 6.39
N THR A 101 -3.78 -1.70 6.43
CA THR A 101 -4.07 -0.71 7.47
C THR A 101 -4.83 0.50 6.96
N ASP A 102 -5.24 0.46 5.70
CA ASP A 102 -6.12 1.45 5.09
C ASP A 102 -7.46 1.54 5.82
N THR A 103 -8.03 2.74 5.76
CA THR A 103 -9.32 3.10 6.33
C THR A 103 -10.30 3.47 5.23
N ALA A 104 -11.55 3.73 5.58
CA ALA A 104 -12.55 4.20 4.61
C ALA A 104 -12.21 5.54 3.94
N ALA A 105 -11.28 6.32 4.53
CA ALA A 105 -10.82 7.60 3.99
C ALA A 105 -9.43 7.51 3.32
N SER A 106 -8.87 6.30 3.20
CA SER A 106 -7.55 6.10 2.59
C SER A 106 -7.64 6.14 1.06
N ASP A 107 -6.57 6.65 0.47
CA ASP A 107 -6.22 6.59 -0.94
C ASP A 107 -5.51 5.27 -1.28
N VAL A 108 -5.34 5.04 -2.59
CA VAL A 108 -4.54 3.93 -3.12
C VAL A 108 -3.25 4.45 -3.73
N ASP A 109 -2.14 4.19 -3.04
CA ASP A 109 -0.80 4.48 -3.51
C ASP A 109 -0.29 3.42 -4.49
N LEU A 110 -0.05 3.81 -5.75
CA LEU A 110 0.47 2.92 -6.78
C LEU A 110 1.83 3.40 -7.29
N LEU A 111 2.85 2.55 -7.13
CA LEU A 111 4.17 2.76 -7.69
C LEU A 111 4.26 2.21 -9.11
N VAL A 112 4.67 3.04 -10.06
CA VAL A 112 4.67 2.72 -11.49
C VAL A 112 5.97 3.12 -12.18
N ASP A 113 6.40 2.32 -13.15
CA ASP A 113 7.47 2.70 -14.07
C ASP A 113 6.84 3.40 -15.27
N ILE A 114 7.04 4.72 -15.34
CA ILE A 114 6.45 5.57 -16.38
C ILE A 114 7.44 5.71 -17.54
N PRO A 115 7.04 5.63 -18.81
CA PRO A 115 7.92 5.97 -19.92
C PRO A 115 8.30 7.46 -19.91
N ASP A 116 9.34 7.81 -20.66
CA ASP A 116 9.66 9.21 -20.91
C ASP A 116 8.55 9.85 -21.77
N GLY A 117 8.20 11.11 -21.47
CA GLY A 117 7.22 11.86 -22.26
C GLY A 117 5.75 11.78 -21.80
N ILE A 118 5.40 10.98 -20.78
CA ILE A 118 4.09 11.11 -20.15
C ILE A 118 4.00 12.43 -19.38
N GLY A 119 3.07 13.29 -19.81
CA GLY A 119 2.76 14.54 -19.14
C GLY A 119 1.82 14.35 -17.94
N LEU A 120 1.83 15.32 -17.03
CA LEU A 120 1.02 15.33 -15.80
C LEU A 120 -0.49 15.15 -16.08
N PHE A 121 -1.01 15.73 -17.17
CA PHE A 121 -2.42 15.58 -17.53
C PHE A 121 -2.80 14.14 -17.91
N ALA A 122 -1.90 13.39 -18.54
CA ALA A 122 -2.16 11.99 -18.86
C ALA A 122 -2.13 11.12 -17.58
N LEU A 123 -1.20 11.42 -16.67
CA LEU A 123 -1.13 10.76 -15.37
C LEU A 123 -2.39 11.01 -14.54
N SER A 124 -2.83 12.27 -14.44
CA SER A 124 -4.03 12.65 -13.70
C SER A 124 -5.31 12.05 -14.30
N ARG A 125 -5.41 11.93 -15.63
CA ARG A 125 -6.53 11.19 -16.23
C ARG A 125 -6.53 9.71 -15.83
N LEU A 126 -5.36 9.08 -15.82
CA LEU A 126 -5.23 7.68 -15.44
C LEU A 126 -5.53 7.46 -13.95
N GLU A 127 -5.10 8.36 -13.07
CA GLU A 127 -5.50 8.38 -11.65
C GLU A 127 -7.02 8.42 -11.51
N ASN A 128 -7.69 9.34 -12.21
CA ASN A 128 -9.15 9.44 -12.21
C ASN A 128 -9.83 8.17 -12.73
N ASP A 129 -9.34 7.61 -13.84
CA ASP A 129 -9.91 6.38 -14.43
C ASP A 129 -9.79 5.20 -13.45
N ILE A 130 -8.64 5.05 -12.78
CA ILE A 130 -8.44 4.02 -11.76
C ILE A 130 -9.31 4.31 -10.53
N ALA A 131 -9.42 5.57 -10.11
CA ALA A 131 -10.21 5.99 -8.97
C ALA A 131 -11.70 5.66 -9.16
N GLN A 132 -12.24 5.86 -10.37
CA GLN A 132 -13.60 5.46 -10.71
C GLN A 132 -13.81 3.94 -10.66
N ILE A 133 -12.79 3.16 -11.04
CA ILE A 133 -12.85 1.69 -10.99
C ILE A 133 -12.86 1.18 -9.54
N ILE A 134 -12.04 1.78 -8.68
CA ILE A 134 -11.87 1.34 -7.29
C ILE A 134 -12.94 1.94 -6.38
N GLY A 135 -13.42 3.14 -6.68
CA GLY A 135 -14.28 3.94 -5.81
C GLY A 135 -13.53 4.55 -4.62
N ALA A 136 -12.30 5.02 -4.86
CA ALA A 136 -11.44 5.73 -3.91
C ALA A 136 -10.37 6.52 -4.68
N ASP A 137 -9.78 7.53 -4.06
CA ASP A 137 -8.70 8.31 -4.67
C ASP A 137 -7.46 7.45 -4.90
N VAL A 138 -6.70 7.77 -5.96
CA VAL A 138 -5.55 6.99 -6.42
C VAL A 138 -4.39 7.94 -6.74
N ASP A 139 -3.23 7.63 -6.18
CA ASP A 139 -1.99 8.36 -6.43
C ASP A 139 -1.05 7.48 -7.26
N LEU A 140 -0.74 7.91 -8.49
CA LEU A 140 0.23 7.23 -9.35
C LEU A 140 1.61 7.86 -9.18
N ILE A 141 2.50 7.11 -8.52
CA ILE A 141 3.81 7.60 -8.13
C ILE A 141 4.88 6.99 -9.06
N PRO A 142 5.61 7.81 -9.84
CA PRO A 142 6.70 7.34 -10.66
C PRO A 142 7.82 6.74 -9.78
N ALA A 143 8.27 5.52 -10.06
CA ALA A 143 9.36 4.92 -9.28
C ALA A 143 10.65 5.76 -9.30
N ARG A 144 10.92 6.46 -10.41
CA ARG A 144 12.05 7.39 -10.56
C ARG A 144 11.95 8.68 -9.74
N SER A 145 10.76 9.06 -9.25
CA SER A 145 10.57 10.30 -8.49
C SER A 145 10.83 10.13 -6.99
N LEU A 146 10.98 8.88 -6.52
CA LEU A 146 11.28 8.60 -5.12
C LEU A 146 12.68 9.14 -4.75
N ARG A 147 12.75 9.97 -3.70
CA ARG A 147 14.02 10.46 -3.16
C ARG A 147 14.85 9.29 -2.62
N ASN A 148 16.18 9.35 -2.76
CA ASN A 148 17.10 8.26 -2.42
C ASN A 148 16.91 7.67 -1.01
N ASN A 149 16.58 8.50 -0.02
CA ASN A 149 16.35 8.05 1.36
C ASN A 149 15.03 7.30 1.56
N LEU A 150 13.99 7.60 0.77
CA LEU A 150 12.67 6.97 0.87
C LEU A 150 12.48 5.82 -0.12
N ALA A 151 13.19 5.87 -1.26
CA ALA A 151 13.08 4.90 -2.34
C ALA A 151 13.30 3.47 -1.86
N GLY A 152 14.33 3.23 -1.05
CA GLY A 152 14.63 1.90 -0.54
C GLY A 152 13.51 1.31 0.32
N GLN A 153 12.85 2.13 1.14
CA GLN A 153 11.73 1.67 1.97
C GLN A 153 10.50 1.39 1.12
N VAL A 154 10.10 2.36 0.29
CA VAL A 154 8.90 2.23 -0.57
C VAL A 154 9.04 1.06 -1.53
N LEU A 155 10.19 0.87 -2.17
CA LEU A 155 10.43 -0.25 -3.08
C LEU A 155 10.38 -1.61 -2.38
N ARG A 156 10.81 -1.70 -1.11
CA ARG A 156 10.67 -2.93 -0.32
C ARG A 156 9.21 -3.20 0.00
N GLU A 157 8.48 -2.17 0.43
CA GLU A 157 7.06 -2.28 0.81
C GLU A 157 6.14 -2.55 -0.40
N ALA A 158 6.52 -2.06 -1.58
CA ALA A 158 5.75 -2.21 -2.79
C ALA A 158 5.51 -3.68 -3.16
N ILE A 159 4.26 -4.01 -3.47
CA ILE A 159 3.84 -5.35 -3.86
C ILE A 159 3.36 -5.31 -5.30
N PRO A 160 3.86 -6.18 -6.19
CA PRO A 160 3.33 -6.30 -7.54
C PRO A 160 1.82 -6.47 -7.47
N LEU A 161 1.13 -5.57 -8.18
CA LEU A 161 -0.32 -5.58 -8.22
C LEU A 161 -0.79 -6.79 -8.98
#